data_AF-A0A2W5Y647-F1
#
_entry.id   AF-A0A2W5Y647-F1
#
_cell.length_a   1.000
_cell.length_b   1.000
_cell.length_c   1.000
_cell.angle_alpha   90.00
_cell.angle_beta   90.00
_cell.angle_gamma   90.00
#
_symmetry.space_group_name_H-M   'P 1'
#
loop_
_entity.id
_entity.type
_entity.pdbx_description
1 polymer ?
#
loop_
_entity_poly.entity_id
_entity_poly.type
_entity_poly.pdbx_seq_one_letter_code
_entity_poly.pdbx_strand_id
1 'polypeptide(L)' 'MNTPDPRRLDELTERLEAAAQRLRTGELGVEEAGALVEECAQLASAAAAELDRLARAPLDGVAPGQGELL' A
#
# COMPACT_ATOMS: atom_id res chain seq x y z
N MET A 1 6.99 18.50 2.76
CA MET A 1 5.79 17.84 2.21
C MET A 1 6.22 16.47 1.72
N ASN A 2 5.64 15.39 2.21
CA ASN A 2 5.97 14.04 1.74
C ASN A 2 5.16 13.78 0.47
N THR A 3 5.76 14.03 -0.69
CA THR A 3 5.15 13.73 -1.99
C THR A 3 4.83 12.23 -2.05
N PRO A 4 3.61 11.84 -2.43
CA PRO A 4 3.25 10.44 -2.54
C PRO A 4 4.10 9.76 -3.63
N ASP A 5 4.70 8.61 -3.31
CA ASP A 5 5.65 7.90 -4.19
C ASP A 5 5.05 6.55 -4.60
N PRO A 6 4.71 6.35 -5.88
CA PRO A 6 4.14 5.09 -6.36
C PRO A 6 5.08 3.90 -6.14
N ARG A 7 6.41 4.10 -6.14
CA ARG A 7 7.38 3.03 -5.90
C ARG A 7 7.27 2.46 -4.48
N ARG A 8 6.85 3.29 -3.51
CA ARG A 8 6.63 2.83 -2.14
C ARG A 8 5.41 1.92 -2.04
N LEU A 9 4.38 2.16 -2.85
CA LEU A 9 3.22 1.26 -2.92
C LEU A 9 3.61 -0.09 -3.56
N ASP A 10 4.44 -0.05 -4.61
CA ASP A 10 4.97 -1.26 -5.25
C ASP A 10 5.78 -2.09 -4.25
N GLU A 11 6.73 -1.47 -3.53
CA GLU A 11 7.54 -2.13 -2.50
C GLU A 11 6.68 -2.76 -1.39
N LEU A 12 5.63 -2.07 -0.93
CA LEU A 12 4.71 -2.60 0.08
C LEU A 12 3.91 -3.80 -0.45
N THR A 13 3.54 -3.76 -1.72
CA THR A 13 2.79 -4.84 -2.39
C THR A 13 3.67 -6.07 -2.59
N GLU A 14 4.90 -5.89 -3.10
CA GLU A 14 5.88 -6.98 -3.28
C GLU A 14 6.17 -7.69 -1.95
N ARG A 15 6.35 -6.93 -0.87
CA ARG A 15 6.57 -7.49 0.47
C ARG A 15 5.35 -8.26 0.97
N LEU A 16 4.15 -7.74 0.76
CA LEU A 16 2.91 -8.42 1.14
C LEU A 16 2.73 -9.73 0.37
N GLU A 17 3.02 -9.73 -0.93
CA GLU A 17 2.96 -10.92 -1.77
C GLU A 17 3.96 -11.99 -1.32
N ALA A 18 5.18 -11.60 -0.98
CA ALA A 18 6.20 -12.50 -0.45
C ALA A 18 5.77 -13.14 0.88
N ALA A 19 5.22 -12.34 1.81
CA ALA A 19 4.70 -12.84 3.08
C ALA A 19 3.52 -13.79 2.88
N ALA A 20 2.56 -13.42 2.03
CA ALA A 20 1.42 -14.28 1.70
C ALA A 20 1.83 -15.58 0.99
N GLN A 21 2.87 -15.53 0.15
CA GLN A 21 3.40 -16.72 -0.51
C GLN A 21 4.00 -17.69 0.50
N ARG A 22 4.72 -17.19 1.51
CA ARG A 22 5.22 -18.01 2.62
C ARG A 22 4.09 -18.66 3.42
N LEU A 23 3.00 -17.93 3.71
CA LEU A 23 1.82 -18.52 4.37
C LEU A 23 1.21 -19.66 3.55
N ARG A 24 1.15 -19.51 2.22
CA ARG A 24 0.58 -20.51 1.31
C ARG A 24 1.40 -21.79 1.18
N THR A 25 2.68 -21.80 1.58
CA THR A 25 3.47 -23.05 1.57
C THR A 25 2.91 -24.07 2.56
N GLY A 26 2.28 -23.61 3.65
CA GLY A 26 1.75 -24.47 4.70
C GLY A 26 2.83 -25.16 5.54
N GLU A 27 4.10 -24.77 5.37
CA GLU A 27 5.25 -25.36 6.07
C GLU A 27 5.54 -24.69 7.43
N LEU A 28 4.77 -23.64 7.77
CA LEU A 28 4.97 -22.82 8.97
C LEU A 28 4.26 -23.43 10.18
N GLY A 29 4.89 -23.34 11.34
CA GLY A 29 4.24 -23.64 12.62
C GLY A 29 3.16 -22.60 12.97
N VAL A 30 2.29 -22.92 13.93
CA VAL A 30 1.15 -22.04 14.31
C VAL A 30 1.60 -20.65 14.75
N GLU A 31 2.63 -20.55 15.59
CA GLU A 31 3.16 -19.27 16.06
C GLU A 31 3.78 -18.45 14.92
N GLU A 32 4.54 -19.10 14.04
CA GLU A 32 5.17 -18.45 12.88
C GLU A 32 4.11 -17.96 11.88
N ALA A 33 3.09 -18.78 11.62
CA ALA A 33 1.95 -18.40 10.79
C ALA A 33 1.19 -17.22 11.40
N GLY A 34 0.98 -17.20 12.73
CA GLY A 34 0.35 -16.08 13.43
C GLY A 34 1.12 -14.77 13.25
N ALA A 35 2.43 -14.79 13.51
CA ALA A 35 3.30 -13.63 13.32
C ALA A 35 3.30 -13.13 11.87
N LEU A 36 3.29 -14.05 10.90
CA LEU A 36 3.30 -13.70 9.48
C LEU A 36 1.95 -13.15 9.00
N VAL A 37 0.82 -13.58 9.59
CA VAL A 37 -0.50 -12.97 9.35
C VAL A 37 -0.56 -11.55 9.90
N GLU A 38 0.00 -11.31 11.08
CA GLU A 38 0.11 -9.95 11.65
C GLU A 38 0.98 -9.05 10.76
N GLU A 39 2.10 -9.55 10.26
CA GLU A 39 2.94 -8.83 9.29
C GLU A 39 2.16 -8.50 8.01
N CYS A 40 1.40 -9.44 7.46
CA CYS A 40 0.52 -9.19 6.31
C CYS A 40 -0.49 -8.07 6.59
N ALA A 41 -1.11 -8.06 7.77
CA ALA A 41 -2.06 -7.02 8.15
C ALA A 41 -1.40 -5.64 8.25
N GLN A 42 -0.19 -5.56 8.80
CA GLN A 42 0.59 -4.32 8.88
C GLN A 42 0.98 -3.80 7.50
N LEU A 43 1.46 -4.69 6.61
CA LEU A 43 1.82 -4.35 5.23
C LEU A 43 0.59 -3.87 4.44
N ALA A 44 -0.55 -4.55 4.56
CA ALA A 44 -1.79 -4.16 3.91
C ALA A 44 -2.30 -2.78 4.39
N SER A 45 -2.22 -2.51 5.70
CA SER A 45 -2.58 -1.21 6.27
C SER A 45 -1.66 -0.09 5.75
N ALA A 46 -0.35 -0.34 5.69
CA ALA A 46 0.61 0.60 5.14
C ALA A 46 0.37 0.87 3.64
N ALA A 47 0.10 -0.18 2.86
CA ALA A 47 -0.23 -0.07 1.43
C ALA A 47 -1.51 0.75 1.22
N ALA A 48 -2.56 0.47 1.99
CA ALA A 48 -3.81 1.23 1.94
C ALA A 48 -3.59 2.72 2.27
N ALA A 49 -2.76 3.03 3.26
CA ALA A 49 -2.44 4.41 3.63
C ALA A 49 -1.57 5.13 2.58
N GLU A 50 -0.71 4.41 1.84
CA GLU A 50 0.03 4.98 0.71
C GLU A 50 -0.89 5.19 -0.50
N LEU A 51 -1.76 4.22 -0.80
CA LEU A 51 -2.75 4.31 -1.87
C LEU A 51 -3.70 5.48 -1.66
N ASP A 52 -4.22 5.68 -0.45
CA ASP A 52 -5.08 6.85 -0.14
C ASP A 52 -4.33 8.17 -0.33
N ARG A 53 -3.04 8.23 0.04
CA ARG A 53 -2.20 9.42 -0.22
C ARG A 53 -1.97 9.66 -1.72
N LEU A 54 -1.70 8.61 -2.49
CA LEU A 54 -1.57 8.69 -3.95
C LEU A 54 -2.88 9.12 -4.62
N ALA A 55 -4.02 8.58 -4.17
CA ALA A 55 -5.33 8.91 -4.71
C ALA A 55 -5.77 10.36 -4.41
N ARG A 56 -5.33 10.91 -3.27
CA ARG A 56 -5.56 12.32 -2.89
C ARG A 56 -4.50 13.26 -3.42
N ALA A 57 -3.41 12.74 -3.98
CA ALA A 57 -2.36 13.56 -4.57
C ALA A 57 -2.98 14.38 -5.71
N PRO A 58 -2.81 15.71 -5.73
CA PRO A 58 -3.14 16.46 -6.92
C PRO A 58 -2.24 15.91 -8.04
N LEU A 59 -2.85 15.31 -9.06
CA LEU A 59 -2.19 15.13 -10.35
C LEU A 59 -1.77 16.53 -10.77
N ASP A 60 -0.47 16.77 -10.97
CA ASP A 60 0.03 18.06 -11.44
C ASP A 60 -0.69 18.41 -12.76
N GLY A 61 -1.75 19.21 -12.67
CA GLY A 61 -2.59 19.56 -13.81
C GLY A 61 -4.09 19.61 -13.49
N VAL A 62 -4.53 20.78 -13.03
CA VAL A 62 -5.92 21.28 -13.09
C VAL A 62 -6.91 20.60 -12.13
N ALA A 63 -7.26 21.32 -11.06
CA ALA A 63 -8.52 21.09 -10.39
C ALA A 63 -9.67 21.40 -11.38
N PRO A 64 -10.56 20.44 -11.69
CA PRO A 64 -11.74 20.72 -12.51
C PRO A 64 -12.67 21.63 -11.72
N GLY A 65 -12.69 22.92 -12.09
CA GLY A 65 -13.46 23.95 -11.39
C GLY A 65 -12.82 25.35 -11.39
N GLN A 66 -11.58 25.50 -11.88
CA GLN A 66 -10.91 26.79 -12.03
C GLN A 66 -10.90 27.33 -13.48
N GLY A 67 -11.78 26.80 -14.33
CA GLY A 67 -12.09 27.43 -15.62
C GLY A 67 -12.98 28.64 -15.38
N GLU A 68 -12.35 29.81 -15.29
CA GLU A 68 -12.92 31.13 -15.58
C GLU A 68 -14.39 31.35 -15.24
N LEU A 69 -14.64 32.02 -14.11
CA LEU A 69 -15.80 32.90 -14.00
C LEU A 69 -15.53 34.12 -14.91
N LEU A 70 -15.78 33.96 -16.21
CA LEU A 70 -16.02 35.07 -17.15
C LEU A 70 -17.49 35.48 -17.10
#